data_AF-G6YWQ7-F1
#
_entry.id   AF-G6YWQ7-F1
#
_cell.length_a   1.000
_cell.length_b   1.000
_cell.length_c   1.000
_cell.angle_alpha   90.00
_cell.angle_beta   90.00
_cell.angle_gamma   90.00
#
_symmetry.space_group_name_H-M   'P 1'
#
loop_
_entity.id
_entity.type
_entity.pdbx_description
1 polymer ?
#
loop_
_entity_poly.entity_id
_entity_poly.type
_entity_poly.pdbx_seq_one_letter_code
_entity_poly.pdbx_strand_id
1 'polypeptide(L)'
;MATKEHTKVKPGFNLPTVPNGFDQVCAFAYQDGDWEIDFINHERCDFASETMDVNIEWPWVDGFEPREADWQAIGVCAIYE
;
A
#
# COMPACT_ATOMS: atom_id res chain seq x y z
N MET A 1 -10.62 -14.63 0.29
CA MET A 1 -9.67 -14.07 1.28
C MET A 1 -10.39 -12.94 1.97
N ALA A 2 -10.45 -12.94 3.31
CA ALA A 2 -11.19 -11.94 4.07
C ALA A 2 -10.36 -10.65 4.13
N THR A 3 -10.78 -9.62 3.43
CA THR A 3 -10.31 -8.25 3.69
C THR A 3 -10.73 -7.91 5.12
N LYS A 4 -9.75 -7.71 6.01
CA LYS A 4 -9.98 -7.11 7.32
C LYS A 4 -10.64 -5.74 7.09
N GLU A 5 -11.90 -5.62 7.46
CA GLU A 5 -12.70 -4.42 7.15
C GLU A 5 -12.26 -3.26 8.04
N HIS A 6 -11.55 -2.29 7.46
CA HIS A 6 -11.26 -1.03 8.12
C HIS A 6 -12.30 0.02 7.74
N THR A 7 -12.96 0.63 8.72
CA THR A 7 -14.14 1.52 8.51
C THR A 7 -13.85 2.77 7.67
N LYS A 8 -12.58 3.08 7.44
CA LYS A 8 -12.10 4.23 6.64
C LYS A 8 -11.63 3.86 5.24
N VAL A 9 -11.75 2.58 4.85
CA VAL A 9 -11.49 2.13 3.48
C VAL A 9 -12.70 2.43 2.61
N LYS A 10 -12.46 2.88 1.38
CA LYS A 10 -13.48 3.09 0.36
C LYS A 10 -14.27 1.80 0.14
N PRO A 11 -15.61 1.85 0.15
CA PRO A 11 -16.42 0.67 -0.14
C PRO A 11 -16.04 0.04 -1.49
N GLY A 12 -15.77 -1.27 -1.48
CA GLY A 12 -15.40 -2.01 -2.70
C GLY A 12 -13.93 -1.94 -3.08
N PHE A 13 -13.08 -1.22 -2.34
CA PHE A 13 -11.63 -1.31 -2.52
C PHE A 13 -11.14 -2.74 -2.26
N ASN A 14 -10.30 -3.23 -3.16
CA ASN A 14 -9.61 -4.49 -3.03
C ASN A 14 -8.12 -4.25 -3.23
N LEU A 15 -7.29 -4.96 -2.46
CA LEU A 15 -5.86 -4.91 -2.67
C LEU A 15 -5.53 -5.36 -4.10
N PRO A 16 -4.60 -4.67 -4.78
CA PRO A 16 -4.17 -5.08 -6.10
C PRO A 16 -3.48 -6.45 -6.04
N THR A 17 -3.52 -7.16 -7.17
CA THR A 17 -2.76 -8.39 -7.31
C THR A 17 -1.28 -8.04 -7.40
N VAL A 18 -0.45 -8.69 -6.56
CA VAL A 18 1.01 -8.48 -6.56
C VAL A 18 1.59 -8.95 -7.89
N PRO A 19 2.32 -8.10 -8.64
CA PRO A 19 2.96 -8.49 -9.90
C PRO A 19 4.07 -9.53 -9.70
N ASN A 20 4.40 -10.25 -10.77
CA ASN A 20 5.51 -11.21 -10.75
C ASN A 20 6.82 -10.51 -10.39
N GLY A 21 7.58 -11.10 -9.49
CA GLY A 21 8.87 -10.55 -9.06
C GLY A 21 8.77 -9.54 -7.92
N PHE A 22 7.62 -9.41 -7.28
CA PHE A 22 7.40 -8.67 -6.03
C PHE A 22 6.73 -9.57 -4.99
N ASP A 23 6.88 -9.23 -3.71
CA ASP A 23 6.46 -10.09 -2.61
C ASP A 23 5.12 -9.67 -2.00
N GLN A 24 4.88 -8.37 -1.88
CA GLN A 24 3.67 -7.84 -1.24
C GLN A 24 3.39 -6.38 -1.62
N VAL A 25 2.15 -5.95 -1.36
CA VAL A 25 1.76 -4.53 -1.40
C VAL A 25 2.32 -3.81 -0.18
N CYS A 26 2.92 -2.64 -0.40
CA CYS A 26 3.43 -1.76 0.64
C CYS A 26 2.84 -0.35 0.52
N ALA A 27 2.85 0.37 1.63
CA ALA A 27 2.63 1.80 1.69
C ALA A 27 3.94 2.45 2.17
N PHE A 28 4.52 3.29 1.34
CA PHE A 28 5.75 4.02 1.62
C PHE A 28 5.40 5.42 2.14
N ALA A 29 5.95 5.80 3.29
CA ALA A 29 5.77 7.13 3.87
C ALA A 29 6.94 8.04 3.48
N TYR A 30 6.62 9.17 2.85
CA TYR A 30 7.56 10.25 2.54
C TYR A 30 7.83 11.13 3.78
N GLN A 31 8.93 11.89 3.74
CA GLN A 31 9.34 12.77 4.85
C GLN A 31 8.35 13.92 5.12
N ASP A 32 7.52 14.29 4.15
CA ASP A 32 6.45 15.27 4.29
C ASP A 32 5.18 14.69 4.93
N GLY A 33 5.13 13.37 5.15
CA GLY A 33 4.00 12.65 5.72
C GLY A 33 3.03 12.09 4.70
N ASP A 34 3.27 12.30 3.40
CA ASP A 34 2.47 11.68 2.34
C ASP A 34 2.79 10.19 2.23
N TRP A 35 1.81 9.43 1.75
CA TRP A 35 1.99 8.00 1.52
C TRP A 35 1.76 7.66 0.05
N GLU A 36 2.57 6.75 -0.45
CA GLU A 36 2.39 6.12 -1.76
C GLU A 36 2.23 4.62 -1.59
N ILE A 37 1.47 3.99 -2.49
CA ILE A 37 1.24 2.55 -2.48
C ILE A 37 2.04 1.94 -3.60
N ASP A 38 2.76 0.88 -3.28
CA ASP A 38 3.66 0.20 -4.21
C ASP A 38 3.70 -1.31 -3.93
N PHE A 39 4.60 -2.02 -4.61
CA PHE A 39 4.97 -3.39 -4.34
C PHE A 39 6.46 -3.45 -4.03
N ILE A 40 6.83 -4.18 -2.98
CA ILE A 40 8.23 -4.36 -2.57
C ILE A 40 8.75 -5.74 -2.97
N ASN A 41 10.00 -5.79 -3.43
CA ASN A 41 10.80 -7.02 -3.46
C ASN A 41 11.85 -6.99 -2.34
N HIS A 42 11.76 -7.92 -1.39
CA HIS A 42 12.67 -7.98 -0.24
C HIS A 42 14.06 -8.54 -0.57
N GLU A 43 14.19 -9.32 -1.64
CA GLU A 43 15.47 -9.90 -2.07
C GLU A 43 16.35 -8.86 -2.77
N ARG A 44 15.75 -8.06 -3.66
CA ARG A 44 16.42 -7.01 -4.44
C ARG A 44 16.43 -5.66 -3.72
N CYS A 45 15.58 -5.50 -2.69
CA CYS A 45 15.34 -4.24 -1.99
C CYS A 45 14.91 -3.13 -2.97
N ASP A 46 14.01 -3.45 -3.91
CA ASP A 46 13.46 -2.50 -4.88
C ASP A 46 11.93 -2.40 -4.81
N PHE A 47 11.42 -1.29 -5.33
CA PHE A 47 9.99 -1.04 -5.48
C PHE A 47 9.55 -1.18 -6.93
N ALA A 48 8.30 -1.54 -7.16
CA ALA A 48 7.79 -1.71 -8.53
C ALA A 48 7.77 -0.38 -9.29
N SER A 49 7.45 0.74 -8.64
CA SER A 49 7.48 2.08 -9.27
C SER A 49 8.83 2.47 -9.86
N GLU A 50 9.94 1.90 -9.37
CA GLU A 50 11.29 2.18 -9.89
C GLU A 50 11.54 1.52 -11.26
N THR A 51 10.74 0.53 -11.64
CA THR A 51 10.97 -0.30 -12.82
C THR A 51 9.78 -0.37 -13.78
N MET A 52 8.57 -0.06 -13.31
CA MET A 52 7.34 -0.10 -14.10
C MET A 52 6.31 0.93 -13.62
N ASP A 53 5.37 1.27 -14.48
CA ASP A 53 4.24 2.13 -14.11
C ASP A 53 3.33 1.39 -13.11
N VAL A 54 3.25 1.93 -11.90
CA VAL A 54 2.35 1.46 -10.84
C VAL A 54 1.22 2.48 -10.69
N ASN A 55 -0.01 2.01 -10.84
CA ASN A 55 -1.20 2.83 -10.62
C ASN A 55 -2.16 2.08 -9.69
N ILE A 56 -2.00 2.29 -8.39
CA ILE A 56 -2.83 1.70 -7.35
C ILE A 56 -3.78 2.76 -6.83
N GLU A 57 -5.08 2.43 -6.80
CA GLU A 57 -6.08 3.34 -6.27
C GLU A 57 -5.86 3.60 -4.78
N TRP A 58 -5.95 4.86 -4.37
CA TRP A 58 -5.92 5.26 -2.97
C TRP A 58 -7.10 4.64 -2.18
N PRO A 59 -6.86 3.79 -1.16
CA PRO A 59 -7.89 2.98 -0.52
C PRO A 59 -8.70 3.76 0.50
N TRP A 60 -8.20 4.88 1.00
CA TRP A 60 -8.81 5.60 2.11
C TRP A 60 -9.85 6.60 1.62
N VAL A 61 -10.91 6.79 2.41
CA VAL A 61 -11.90 7.84 2.15
C VAL A 61 -11.27 9.23 2.22
N ASP A 62 -11.82 10.18 1.47
CA ASP A 62 -11.29 11.54 1.39
C ASP A 62 -11.18 12.21 2.77
N GLY A 63 -10.05 12.87 3.02
CA GLY A 63 -9.75 13.55 4.29
C GLY A 63 -9.37 12.62 5.45
N PHE A 64 -9.25 11.31 5.22
CA PHE A 64 -8.63 10.40 6.20
C PHE A 64 -7.12 10.37 6.01
N GLU A 65 -6.38 10.63 7.10
CA GLU A 65 -4.93 10.54 7.16
C GLU A 65 -4.54 9.19 7.78
N PRO A 66 -4.19 8.17 6.97
CA PRO A 66 -3.86 6.85 7.49
C PRO A 66 -2.54 6.87 8.25
N ARG A 67 -2.48 6.04 9.28
CA ARG A 67 -1.27 5.72 10.03
C ARG A 67 -0.87 4.28 9.74
N GLU A 68 0.30 3.91 10.23
CA GLU A 68 0.83 2.54 10.14
C GLU A 68 -0.19 1.45 10.42
N ALA A 69 -0.90 1.60 11.55
CA ALA A 69 -1.86 0.60 12.02
C ALA A 69 -3.04 0.45 11.06
N ASP A 70 -3.44 1.52 10.37
CA ASP A 70 -4.50 1.50 9.38
C ASP A 70 -4.05 0.68 8.15
N TRP A 71 -2.83 0.93 7.63
CA TRP A 71 -2.25 0.15 6.53
C TRP A 71 -2.13 -1.34 6.86
N GLN A 72 -1.60 -1.66 8.05
CA GLN A 72 -1.50 -3.04 8.53
C GLN A 72 -2.88 -3.69 8.70
N ALA A 73 -3.90 -2.91 9.09
CA ALA A 73 -5.26 -3.43 9.22
C ALA A 73 -5.81 -3.91 7.89
N ILE A 74 -5.41 -3.34 6.75
CA ILE A 74 -5.85 -3.76 5.41
C ILE A 74 -4.88 -4.72 4.72
N GLY A 75 -3.83 -5.18 5.41
CA GLY A 75 -2.85 -6.12 4.87
C GLY A 75 -1.76 -5.49 4.01
N VAL A 76 -1.51 -4.19 4.16
CA VAL A 76 -0.43 -3.46 3.49
C VAL A 76 0.69 -3.21 4.50
N CYS A 77 1.94 -3.52 4.15
CA CYS A 77 3.06 -3.19 5.03
C CYS A 77 3.43 -1.71 4.92
N ALA A 78 3.56 -1.03 6.04
CA ALA A 78 4.07 0.33 6.07
C ALA A 78 5.61 0.32 6.04
N ILE A 79 6.19 1.18 5.22
CA ILE A 79 7.64 1.34 5.06
C ILE A 79 7.97 2.82 5.25
N TYR A 80 9.12 3.08 5.87
CA TYR A 80 9.61 4.42 6.19
C TYR A 80 11.02 4.58 5.64
N GLU A 81 11.31 5.77 5.09
CA GLU A 81 12.66 6.21 4.74
C GLU A 81 13.26 7.14 5.81
#